data_AF-A0A1G7SHF4-F1
#
_entry.id   AF-A0A1G7SHF4-F1
#
_cell.length_a   1.000
_cell.length_b   1.000
_cell.length_c   1.000
_cell.angle_alpha   90.00
_cell.angle_beta   90.00
_cell.angle_gamma   90.00
#
_symmetry.space_group_name_H-M   'P 1'
#
loop_
_entity.id
_entity.type
_entity.pdbx_description
1 polymer ?
#
loop_
_entity_poly.entity_id
_entity_poly.type
_entity_poly.pdbx_seq_one_letter_code
_entity_poly.pdbx_strand_id
1 'polypeptide(L)'
;MPSHSDDTRTSLWDRATAQRNVAIYAAILVAVPTVYGFHTVFEASSGDFLLLMTLAVGVPSVYNDNWPAYDRTRKAVAWVLVACAVATAAFAGLFLAGTDGLGLSPFLASVGAFLVTSGGIHAVPFALFGREG
;
A
#
# COMPACT_ATOMS: atom_id res chain seq x y z
N MET A 1 38.17 25.05 4.62
CA MET A 1 37.17 24.73 3.58
C MET A 1 36.43 23.45 3.97
N PRO A 2 35.29 23.56 4.69
CA PRO A 2 34.40 22.43 4.92
C PRO A 2 33.10 22.66 4.14
N SER A 3 32.82 21.89 3.08
CA SER A 3 31.54 22.07 2.37
C SER A 3 31.03 20.89 1.55
N HIS A 4 31.81 19.84 1.29
CA HIS A 4 31.30 18.77 0.41
C HIS A 4 30.50 17.67 1.13
N SER A 5 30.81 17.39 2.40
CA SER A 5 30.21 16.30 3.17
C SER A 5 28.86 16.69 3.78
N ASP A 6 28.72 17.93 4.26
CA ASP A 6 27.50 18.40 4.89
C ASP A 6 26.38 18.63 3.87
N ASP A 7 26.67 19.22 2.70
CA ASP A 7 25.69 19.42 1.62
C ASP A 7 25.16 18.10 1.03
N THR A 8 26.03 17.09 0.92
CA THR A 8 25.63 15.77 0.42
C THR A 8 24.72 15.08 1.45
N ARG A 9 25.05 15.22 2.74
CA ARG A 9 24.31 14.57 3.83
C ARG A 9 22.95 15.23 4.05
N THR A 10 22.84 16.55 3.94
CA THR A 10 21.56 17.28 4.00
C THR A 10 20.70 16.99 2.78
N SER A 11 21.27 16.96 1.57
CA SER A 11 20.56 16.60 0.33
C SER A 11 19.99 15.17 0.35
N LEU A 12 20.76 14.20 0.87
CA LEU A 12 20.27 12.83 1.04
C LEU A 12 19.21 12.72 2.14
N TRP A 13 19.35 13.48 3.23
CA TRP A 13 18.33 13.53 4.28
C TRP A 13 17.03 14.14 3.77
N ASP A 14 17.08 15.28 3.08
CA ASP A 14 15.91 15.93 2.49
C ASP A 14 15.21 15.03 1.48
N ARG A 15 15.98 14.27 0.69
CA ARG A 15 15.41 13.22 -0.17
C ARG A 15 14.81 12.08 0.63
N ALA A 16 15.46 11.59 1.68
CA ALA A 16 14.95 10.48 2.48
C ALA A 16 13.68 10.86 3.28
N THR A 17 13.58 12.10 3.75
CA THR A 17 12.38 12.65 4.41
C THR A 17 11.39 13.28 3.46
N ALA A 18 11.66 13.29 2.16
CA ALA A 18 10.67 13.67 1.18
C ALA A 18 9.40 12.84 1.46
N GLN A 19 8.27 13.53 1.51
CA GLN A 19 6.97 12.96 1.88
C GLN A 19 6.67 11.63 1.18
N ARG A 20 7.09 11.50 -0.08
CA ARG A 20 6.99 10.27 -0.88
C ARG A 20 7.76 9.10 -0.26
N ASN A 21 9.01 9.32 0.15
CA ASN A 21 9.83 8.27 0.76
C ASN A 21 9.30 7.87 2.13
N VAL A 22 8.79 8.83 2.91
CA VAL A 22 8.13 8.53 4.19
C VAL A 22 6.88 7.67 4.00
N ALA A 23 6.05 7.97 2.99
CA ALA A 23 4.88 7.16 2.65
C ALA A 23 5.28 5.73 2.26
N ILE A 24 6.34 5.57 1.47
CA ILE A 24 6.89 4.26 1.09
C ILE A 24 7.38 3.49 2.32
N TYR A 25 8.15 4.12 3.21
CA TYR A 25 8.64 3.48 4.43
C TYR A 25 7.51 3.06 5.37
N ALA A 26 6.49 3.92 5.55
CA ALA A 26 5.33 3.60 6.36
C ALA A 26 4.55 2.42 5.78
N ALA A 27 4.35 2.40 4.46
CA ALA A 27 3.67 1.29 3.79
C ALA A 27 4.44 -0.03 3.96
N ILE A 28 5.76 -0.03 3.78
CA ILE A 28 6.60 -1.22 3.98
C ILE A 28 6.53 -1.70 5.44
N LEU A 29 6.65 -0.79 6.41
CA LEU A 29 6.59 -1.12 7.84
C LEU A 29 5.25 -1.74 8.24
N VAL A 30 4.15 -1.39 7.59
CA VAL A 30 2.83 -1.98 7.82
C VAL A 30 2.63 -3.27 7.03
N ALA A 31 3.12 -3.33 5.79
CA ALA A 31 2.95 -4.48 4.91
C ALA A 31 3.56 -5.75 5.52
N VAL A 32 4.79 -5.67 6.02
CA VAL A 32 5.52 -6.82 6.59
C VAL A 32 4.75 -7.52 7.73
N PRO A 33 4.34 -6.84 8.82
CA PRO A 33 3.59 -7.49 9.90
C PRO A 33 2.19 -7.92 9.45
N THR A 34 1.56 -7.20 8.53
CA THR A 34 0.23 -7.56 8.01
C THR A 34 0.27 -8.86 7.23
N VAL A 35 1.26 -9.01 6.34
CA VAL A 35 1.47 -10.23 5.56
C VAL A 35 1.84 -11.40 6.47
N TYR A 36 2.69 -11.17 7.48
CA TYR A 36 2.98 -12.20 8.48
C TYR A 36 1.70 -12.68 9.20
N GLY A 37 0.86 -11.74 9.65
CA GLY A 37 -0.43 -12.07 10.25
C GLY A 37 -1.33 -12.88 9.32
N PHE A 38 -1.43 -12.48 8.05
CA PHE A 38 -2.21 -13.20 7.05
C PHE A 38 -1.69 -14.63 6.84
N HIS A 39 -0.37 -14.79 6.70
CA HIS A 39 0.28 -16.09 6.57
C HIS A 39 -0.06 -17.01 7.75
N THR A 40 0.03 -16.50 8.98
CA THR A 40 -0.24 -17.30 10.19
C THR A 40 -1.69 -17.75 10.33
N VAL A 41 -2.63 -17.03 9.73
CA VAL A 41 -4.06 -17.33 9.85
C VAL A 41 -4.54 -18.23 8.70
N PHE A 42 -4.00 -18.05 7.49
CA PHE A 42 -4.54 -18.67 6.28
C PHE A 42 -3.59 -19.67 5.59
N GLU A 43 -2.34 -19.79 6.04
CA GLU A 43 -1.29 -20.66 5.46
C GLU A 43 -1.13 -20.53 3.93
N ALA A 44 -1.50 -19.37 3.38
CA ALA A 44 -1.63 -19.15 1.94
C ALA A 44 -0.40 -18.42 1.37
N SER A 45 0.68 -19.17 1.12
CA SER A 45 1.98 -18.63 0.68
C SER A 45 1.92 -17.73 -0.57
N SER A 46 0.93 -17.91 -1.43
CA SER A 46 0.73 -17.08 -2.63
C SER A 46 -0.08 -15.80 -2.37
N GLY A 47 -0.98 -15.82 -1.38
CA GLY A 47 -1.73 -14.64 -0.96
C GLY A 47 -0.85 -13.62 -0.26
N ASP A 48 0.17 -14.08 0.47
CA ASP A 48 1.14 -13.25 1.17
C ASP A 48 1.88 -12.30 0.23
N PHE A 49 2.38 -12.82 -0.88
CA PHE A 49 3.10 -12.03 -1.86
C PHE A 49 2.19 -10.98 -2.52
N LEU A 50 0.97 -11.37 -2.87
CA LEU A 50 0.01 -10.48 -3.51
C LEU A 50 -0.43 -9.36 -2.55
N LEU A 51 -0.70 -9.69 -1.29
CA LEU A 51 -1.01 -8.71 -0.26
C LEU A 51 0.16 -7.74 -0.01
N LEU A 52 1.40 -8.26 0.02
CA LEU A 52 2.60 -7.45 0.12
C LEU A 52 2.71 -6.47 -1.05
N MET A 53 2.50 -6.93 -2.28
CA MET A 53 2.51 -6.08 -3.47
C MET A 53 1.43 -5.00 -3.41
N THR A 54 0.21 -5.34 -2.99
CA THR A 54 -0.88 -4.37 -2.83
C THR A 54 -0.52 -3.26 -1.85
N LEU A 55 0.05 -3.61 -0.68
CA LEU A 55 0.35 -2.65 0.37
C LEU A 55 1.63 -1.86 0.11
N ALA A 56 2.72 -2.53 -0.28
CA ALA A 56 4.03 -1.90 -0.42
C ALA A 56 4.21 -1.14 -1.75
N VAL A 57 3.46 -1.50 -2.80
CA VAL A 57 3.55 -0.87 -4.12
C VAL A 57 2.28 -0.12 -4.48
N GLY A 58 1.11 -0.74 -4.31
CA GLY A 58 -0.18 -0.14 -4.67
C GLY A 58 -0.48 1.14 -3.88
N VAL A 59 -0.38 1.08 -2.54
CA VAL A 59 -0.72 2.22 -1.67
C VAL A 59 0.20 3.43 -1.93
N PRO A 60 1.55 3.31 -1.98
CA PRO A 60 2.41 4.45 -2.28
C PRO A 60 2.26 5.00 -3.70
N SER A 61 1.97 4.14 -4.69
CA SER A 61 1.74 4.59 -6.07
C SER A 61 0.50 5.48 -6.15
N VAL A 62 -0.62 5.04 -5.55
CA VAL A 62 -1.85 5.82 -5.55
C VAL A 62 -1.72 7.12 -4.77
N TYR A 63 -0.97 7.11 -3.67
CA TYR A 63 -0.65 8.33 -2.94
C TYR A 63 0.13 9.32 -3.80
N ASN A 64 1.09 8.84 -4.59
CA ASN A 64 1.91 9.66 -5.48
C ASN A 64 1.11 10.25 -6.65
N ASP A 65 0.19 9.47 -7.21
CA ASP A 65 -0.49 9.84 -8.45
C ASP A 65 -1.71 10.73 -8.23
N ASN A 66 -2.37 10.64 -7.06
CA ASN A 66 -3.66 11.31 -6.83
C ASN A 66 -3.62 12.41 -5.77
N TRP A 67 -2.53 12.53 -4.99
CA TRP A 67 -2.52 13.41 -3.83
C TRP A 67 -1.43 14.49 -3.96
N PRO A 68 -1.78 15.79 -3.82
CA PRO A 68 -0.78 16.85 -3.84
C PRO A 68 0.20 16.65 -2.68
N ALA A 69 1.45 17.09 -2.88
CA ALA A 69 2.45 17.10 -1.82
C ALA A 69 1.91 17.88 -0.60
N TYR A 70 1.39 17.16 0.39
CA TYR A 70 0.94 17.75 1.65
C TYR A 70 2.13 18.36 2.37
N ASP A 71 2.02 19.63 2.72
CA ASP A 71 2.97 20.36 3.55
C ASP A 71 3.15 19.76 4.98
N ARG A 72 2.51 18.62 5.29
CA ARG A 72 2.48 17.99 6.61
C ARG A 72 2.63 16.48 6.53
N THR A 73 3.85 15.98 6.73
CA THR A 73 4.26 14.56 6.76
C THR A 73 3.34 13.66 7.60
N ARG A 74 2.80 14.16 8.72
CA ARG A 74 1.88 13.39 9.57
C ARG A 74 0.56 13.02 8.88
N LYS A 75 0.04 13.89 8.00
CA LYS A 75 -1.19 13.59 7.24
C LYS A 75 -0.92 12.51 6.19
N ALA A 76 0.26 12.53 5.56
CA ALA A 76 0.70 11.51 4.63
C ALA A 76 0.73 10.12 5.30
N VAL A 77 1.36 10.02 6.47
CA VAL A 77 1.43 8.77 7.22
C VAL A 77 0.04 8.29 7.64
N ALA A 78 -0.80 9.16 8.21
CA ALA A 78 -2.15 8.79 8.61
C ALA A 78 -2.99 8.27 7.43
N TRP A 79 -2.87 8.90 6.26
CA TRP A 79 -3.54 8.45 5.05
C TRP A 79 -3.04 7.07 4.61
N VAL A 80 -1.72 6.84 4.59
CA VAL A 80 -1.13 5.55 4.25
C VAL A 80 -1.61 4.45 5.20
N LEU A 81 -1.67 4.73 6.50
CA LEU A 81 -2.18 3.76 7.47
C LEU A 81 -3.64 3.39 7.22
N VAL A 82 -4.50 4.38 6.95
CA VAL A 82 -5.91 4.15 6.62
C VAL A 82 -6.05 3.38 5.31
N ALA A 83 -5.31 3.76 4.27
CA ALA A 83 -5.32 3.08 2.98
C ALA A 83 -4.85 1.62 3.09
N CYS A 84 -3.77 1.36 3.85
CA CYS A 84 -3.33 0.01 4.16
C CYS A 84 -4.42 -0.79 4.88
N ALA A 85 -5.04 -0.23 5.93
CA ALA A 85 -6.09 -0.92 6.68
C ALA A 85 -7.30 -1.28 5.79
N VAL A 86 -7.75 -0.35 4.94
CA VAL A 86 -8.85 -0.57 4.00
C VAL A 86 -8.48 -1.64 2.97
N ALA A 87 -7.28 -1.56 2.38
CA ALA A 87 -6.80 -2.54 1.42
C ALA A 87 -6.70 -3.95 2.02
N THR A 88 -6.19 -4.07 3.24
CA THR A 88 -6.12 -5.34 3.97
C THR A 88 -7.51 -5.90 4.24
N ALA A 89 -8.43 -5.08 4.74
CA ALA A 89 -9.81 -5.52 5.01
C ALA A 89 -10.52 -5.99 3.73
N ALA A 90 -10.35 -5.26 2.62
CA ALA A 90 -10.91 -5.62 1.33
C ALA A 90 -10.32 -6.94 0.81
N PHE A 91 -8.98 -7.08 0.84
CA PHE A 91 -8.30 -8.29 0.39
C PHE A 91 -8.72 -9.51 1.22
N ALA A 92 -8.71 -9.39 2.54
CA ALA A 92 -9.09 -10.48 3.44
C ALA A 92 -10.56 -10.88 3.28
N GLY A 93 -11.46 -9.88 3.16
CA GLY A 93 -12.88 -10.13 2.94
C GLY A 93 -13.16 -10.84 1.60
N LEU A 94 -12.47 -10.44 0.53
CA LEU A 94 -12.59 -11.08 -0.78
C LEU A 94 -11.98 -12.48 -0.81
N PHE A 95 -10.85 -12.67 -0.11
CA PHE A 95 -10.24 -13.99 0.06
C PHE A 95 -11.21 -14.94 0.75
N LEU A 96 -11.77 -14.54 1.90
CA LEU A 96 -12.76 -15.32 2.64
C LEU A 96 -14.02 -15.60 1.81
N ALA A 97 -14.54 -14.60 1.10
CA ALA A 97 -15.68 -14.81 0.22
C ALA A 97 -15.37 -15.81 -0.91
N GLY A 98 -14.14 -15.80 -1.43
CA GLY A 98 -13.68 -16.75 -2.44
C GLY A 98 -13.52 -18.17 -1.91
N THR A 99 -12.89 -18.35 -0.75
CA THR A 99 -12.62 -19.67 -0.16
C THR A 99 -13.89 -20.27 0.44
N ASP A 100 -14.60 -19.50 1.29
CA ASP A 100 -15.69 -20.03 2.11
C ASP A 100 -17.03 -19.92 1.40
N GLY A 101 -17.23 -18.86 0.60
CA GLY A 101 -18.47 -18.64 -0.14
C GLY A 101 -18.53 -19.40 -1.46
N LEU A 102 -17.43 -19.42 -2.22
CA LEU A 102 -17.39 -19.99 -3.57
C LEU A 102 -16.59 -21.31 -3.67
N GLY A 103 -15.92 -21.74 -2.60
CA GLY A 103 -15.12 -22.96 -2.60
C GLY A 103 -13.90 -22.91 -3.52
N LEU A 104 -13.42 -21.70 -3.86
CA LEU A 104 -12.25 -21.54 -4.71
C LEU A 104 -10.98 -21.99 -3.99
N SER A 105 -9.98 -22.41 -4.76
CA SER A 105 -8.66 -22.67 -4.19
C SER A 105 -8.09 -21.36 -3.58
N PRO A 106 -7.32 -21.43 -2.48
CA PRO A 106 -6.72 -20.25 -1.84
C PRO A 106 -5.92 -19.39 -2.81
N PHE A 107 -5.29 -20.03 -3.81
CA PHE A 107 -4.59 -19.33 -4.88
C PHE A 107 -5.54 -18.48 -5.75
N LEU A 108 -6.61 -19.07 -6.28
CA LEU A 108 -7.56 -18.34 -7.14
C LEU A 108 -8.31 -17.26 -6.36
N ALA A 109 -8.66 -17.54 -5.10
CA ALA A 109 -9.25 -16.55 -4.20
C ALA A 109 -8.30 -15.36 -3.97
N SER A 110 -7.00 -15.63 -3.76
CA SER A 110 -5.98 -14.59 -3.59
C SER A 110 -5.77 -13.74 -4.85
N VAL A 111 -5.73 -14.38 -6.02
CA VAL A 111 -5.62 -13.67 -7.32
C VAL A 111 -6.84 -12.78 -7.54
N GLY A 112 -8.05 -13.29 -7.30
CA GLY A 112 -9.28 -12.51 -7.41
C GLY A 112 -9.31 -11.33 -6.43
N ALA A 113 -8.97 -11.57 -5.16
CA ALA A 113 -8.87 -10.55 -4.14
C ALA A 113 -7.84 -9.47 -4.51
N PHE A 114 -6.68 -9.86 -5.03
CA PHE A 114 -5.65 -8.95 -5.51
C PHE A 114 -6.15 -8.07 -6.65
N LEU A 115 -6.76 -8.66 -7.69
CA LEU A 115 -7.21 -7.92 -8.87
C LEU A 115 -8.32 -6.92 -8.51
N VAL A 116 -9.28 -7.33 -7.69
CA VAL A 116 -10.36 -6.44 -7.25
C VAL A 116 -9.85 -5.36 -6.31
N THR A 117 -8.96 -5.69 -5.36
CA THR A 117 -8.41 -4.71 -4.41
C THR A 117 -7.47 -3.74 -5.10
N SER A 118 -6.55 -4.22 -5.94
CA SER A 118 -5.65 -3.39 -6.74
C SER A 118 -6.43 -2.52 -7.73
N GLY A 119 -7.42 -3.10 -8.42
CA GLY A 119 -8.32 -2.36 -9.30
C GLY A 119 -9.09 -1.28 -8.54
N GLY A 120 -9.64 -1.60 -7.37
CA GLY A 120 -10.34 -0.66 -6.49
C GLY A 120 -9.44 0.47 -5.99
N ILE A 121 -8.21 0.18 -5.59
CA ILE A 121 -7.23 1.18 -5.13
C ILE A 121 -6.94 2.22 -6.23
N HIS A 122 -6.89 1.81 -7.51
CA HIS A 122 -6.73 2.74 -8.63
C HIS A 122 -8.05 3.37 -9.10
N ALA A 123 -9.16 2.63 -9.02
CA ALA A 123 -10.46 3.06 -9.52
C ALA A 123 -11.20 4.02 -8.56
N VAL A 124 -11.02 3.90 -7.24
CA VAL A 124 -11.68 4.77 -6.26
C VAL A 124 -11.24 6.24 -6.41
N PRO A 125 -9.95 6.59 -6.50
CA PRO A 125 -9.56 7.97 -6.77
C PRO A 125 -9.92 8.43 -8.19
N PHE A 126 -9.88 7.54 -9.20
CA PHE A 126 -10.34 7.86 -10.55
C PHE A 126 -11.86 8.13 -10.61
N ALA A 127 -12.68 7.36 -9.89
CA ALA A 127 -14.13 7.52 -9.87
C ALA A 127 -14.59 8.70 -9.00
N LEU A 128 -13.82 9.06 -7.97
CA LEU A 128 -14.14 10.19 -7.08
C LEU A 128 -13.60 11.54 -7.58
N PHE A 129 -12.50 11.56 -8.35
CA PHE A 129 -11.84 12.80 -8.78
C PHE A 129 -11.53 12.87 -10.29
N GLY A 130 -11.72 11.79 -11.04
CA GLY A 130 -11.53 11.74 -12.49
C GLY A 130 -12.74 12.25 -13.26
N ARG A 131 -13.06 13.54 -13.12
CA ARG A 131 -13.84 14.27 -14.14
C ARG A 131 -13.60 15.77 -14.13
N GLU A 132 -12.35 16.21 -14.14
CA GLU A 132 -12.02 17.55 -14.65
C GLU A 132 -10.90 17.39 -15.67
N GLY A 133 -11.24 17.67 -16.92
CA GLY A 133 -10.38 17.53 -18.10
C GLY A 133 -9.67 18.82 -18.47
#